data_AF-A0A6L8EUB1-F1
#
_entry.id   AF-A0A6L8EUB1-F1
#
_cell.length_a   1.000
_cell.length_b   1.000
_cell.length_c   1.000
_cell.angle_alpha   90.00
_cell.angle_beta   90.00
_cell.angle_gamma   90.00
#
_symmetry.space_group_name_H-M   'P 1'
#
loop_
_entity.id
_entity.type
_entity.pdbx_description
1 polymer ?
#
loop_
_entity_poly.entity_id
_entity_poly.type
_entity_poly.pdbx_seq_one_letter_code
_entity_poly.pdbx_strand_id
1 'polypeptide(L)'
;MAINYDFTAYCIKTSSTNWIIGMKAIDGEVPLDIVIPDEQTLSDPDNPEIVGVLTAEGLERESTDGLELYRYLRQLNPKKSDAFGYNEVVIRNIHSRIRALRVDEELRVQITYSERKEPYRSFTYHIKLIGTFANADAEPSTHAAAETDTPDIPTQNTQPQEQISPDNRSEQQTYKTTNTLEKLITFTQNLQQELKQTKRDLAAAVDRIEQLENERRSFHEMQDLIQEVLDRLTQVETMDSRIQYLETDRDQLQDFQQLLQKFLVALSRQTKIVLQEHDDQTSTQ
;
A
#
# COMPACT_ATOMS: atom_id res chain seq x y z
N MET A 1 5.72 -31.82 -5.49
CA MET A 1 4.44 -31.49 -6.16
C MET A 1 4.13 -30.04 -5.84
N ALA A 2 3.90 -29.20 -6.85
CA ALA A 2 3.58 -27.78 -6.65
C ALA A 2 2.06 -27.59 -6.78
N ILE A 3 1.48 -26.79 -5.90
CA ILE A 3 0.07 -26.37 -5.98
C ILE A 3 0.06 -25.02 -6.69
N ASN A 4 -0.74 -24.90 -7.74
CA ASN A 4 -0.93 -23.63 -8.45
C ASN A 4 -2.42 -23.32 -8.53
N TYR A 5 -2.78 -22.08 -8.20
CA TYR A 5 -4.13 -21.57 -8.40
C TYR A 5 -4.08 -20.30 -9.20
N ASP A 6 -4.95 -20.21 -10.20
CA ASP A 6 -5.03 -19.08 -11.12
C ASP A 6 -6.40 -18.40 -10.95
N PHE A 7 -6.39 -17.11 -10.67
CA PHE A 7 -7.60 -16.31 -10.57
C PHE A 7 -7.36 -14.92 -11.16
N THR A 8 -8.45 -14.23 -11.52
CA THR A 8 -8.42 -12.85 -11.98
C THR A 8 -9.07 -11.94 -10.96
N ALA A 9 -8.48 -10.78 -10.75
CA ALA A 9 -9.09 -9.65 -10.05
C ALA A 9 -9.31 -8.51 -11.04
N TYR A 10 -10.43 -7.82 -10.93
CA TYR A 10 -10.77 -6.70 -11.80
C TYR A 10 -11.39 -5.55 -11.04
N CYS A 11 -11.25 -4.35 -11.61
CA CYS A 11 -11.97 -3.17 -11.17
C CYS A 11 -12.59 -2.46 -12.36
N ILE A 12 -13.87 -2.10 -12.24
CA ILE A 12 -14.64 -1.35 -13.22
C ILE A 12 -14.97 0.01 -12.61
N LYS A 13 -14.71 1.09 -13.35
CA LYS A 13 -15.13 2.42 -12.92
C LYS A 13 -16.54 2.70 -13.45
N THR A 14 -17.54 2.58 -12.60
CA THR A 14 -18.95 2.81 -12.98
C THR A 14 -19.35 4.28 -12.94
N SER A 15 -18.67 5.10 -12.13
CA SER A 15 -18.92 6.55 -12.07
C SER A 15 -17.67 7.30 -11.61
N SER A 16 -17.78 8.61 -11.37
CA SER A 16 -16.68 9.40 -10.80
C SER A 16 -16.26 8.93 -9.40
N THR A 17 -17.18 8.33 -8.65
CA THR A 17 -16.96 7.90 -7.25
C THR A 17 -17.19 6.41 -7.03
N ASN A 18 -17.88 5.71 -7.92
CA ASN A 18 -18.29 4.32 -7.72
C ASN A 18 -17.51 3.37 -8.62
N TRP A 19 -17.11 2.26 -8.02
CA TRP A 19 -16.30 1.21 -8.62
C TRP A 19 -16.96 -0.13 -8.34
N ILE A 20 -16.82 -1.07 -9.26
CA ILE A 20 -17.10 -2.48 -9.00
C ILE A 20 -15.75 -3.18 -8.92
N ILE A 21 -15.53 -3.95 -7.87
CA ILE A 21 -14.33 -4.75 -7.70
C ILE A 21 -14.76 -6.19 -7.59
N GLY A 22 -14.14 -7.03 -8.40
CA GLY A 22 -14.46 -8.45 -8.43
C GLY A 22 -13.25 -9.33 -8.59
N MET A 23 -13.48 -10.60 -8.33
CA MET A 23 -12.50 -11.68 -8.42
C MET A 23 -13.21 -12.93 -8.94
N LYS A 24 -12.52 -13.73 -9.75
CA LYS A 24 -13.05 -15.01 -10.24
C LYS A 24 -11.92 -15.99 -10.51
N ALA A 25 -12.18 -17.28 -10.27
CA ALA A 25 -11.24 -18.33 -10.62
C ALA A 25 -11.11 -18.42 -12.15
N ILE A 26 -9.90 -18.66 -12.65
CA ILE A 26 -9.67 -18.92 -14.08
C ILE A 26 -10.04 -20.37 -14.41
N ASP A 27 -9.66 -21.30 -13.53
CA ASP A 27 -9.98 -22.71 -13.64
C ASP A 27 -10.20 -23.31 -12.26
N GLY A 28 -11.18 -24.21 -12.18
CA GLY A 28 -11.56 -24.90 -10.95
C GLY A 28 -12.00 -23.96 -9.81
N GLU A 29 -11.68 -24.42 -8.61
CA GLU A 29 -12.08 -23.87 -7.33
C GLU A 29 -10.83 -23.39 -6.59
N VAL A 30 -10.78 -22.09 -6.25
CA VAL A 30 -9.63 -21.50 -5.54
C VAL A 30 -10.00 -21.22 -4.08
N PRO A 31 -9.29 -21.78 -3.09
CA PRO A 31 -9.54 -21.50 -1.69
C PRO A 31 -9.53 -20.00 -1.35
N LEU A 32 -10.54 -19.51 -0.62
CA LEU A 32 -10.64 -18.07 -0.31
C LEU A 32 -9.51 -17.53 0.56
N ASP A 33 -8.88 -18.38 1.36
CA ASP A 33 -7.71 -18.01 2.16
C ASP A 33 -6.48 -17.65 1.31
N ILE A 34 -6.41 -18.17 0.09
CA ILE A 34 -5.39 -17.80 -0.91
C ILE A 34 -5.77 -16.48 -1.59
N VAL A 35 -7.08 -16.23 -1.75
CA VAL A 35 -7.57 -15.03 -2.40
C VAL A 35 -7.55 -13.84 -1.44
N ILE A 36 -7.88 -14.03 -0.16
CA ILE A 36 -7.96 -13.01 0.90
C ILE A 36 -7.10 -13.48 2.08
N PRO A 37 -5.78 -13.24 2.04
CA PRO A 37 -4.85 -13.82 3.02
C PRO A 37 -5.04 -13.29 4.46
N ASP A 38 -5.69 -12.15 4.64
CA ASP A 38 -5.94 -11.55 5.95
C ASP A 38 -7.17 -12.15 6.69
N GLU A 39 -7.95 -13.04 6.06
CA GLU A 39 -9.04 -13.77 6.74
C GLU A 39 -8.55 -15.01 7.52
N GLN A 40 -7.26 -15.35 7.44
CA GLN A 40 -6.68 -16.35 8.31
C GLN A 40 -6.39 -15.76 9.70
N THR A 41 -7.24 -16.17 10.67
CA THR A 41 -7.01 -16.25 12.13
C THR A 41 -7.34 -15.05 13.03
N LEU A 42 -8.62 -14.68 13.07
CA LEU A 42 -9.29 -14.49 14.38
C LEU A 42 -10.08 -15.76 14.66
N SER A 43 -9.35 -16.81 15.05
CA SER A 43 -9.97 -18.02 15.59
C SER A 43 -10.56 -17.66 16.96
N ASP A 44 -11.87 -17.47 17.03
CA ASP A 44 -12.58 -17.74 18.27
C ASP A 44 -12.38 -19.25 18.54
N PRO A 45 -11.75 -19.65 19.67
CA PRO A 45 -11.33 -21.05 19.91
C PRO A 45 -12.47 -22.07 19.89
N ASP A 46 -13.73 -21.63 19.91
CA ASP A 46 -14.88 -22.52 20.00
C ASP A 46 -15.64 -22.73 18.67
N ASN A 47 -15.36 -21.98 17.58
CA ASN A 47 -15.95 -22.31 16.27
C ASN A 47 -15.28 -21.59 15.05
N PRO A 48 -14.20 -22.14 14.45
CA PRO A 48 -13.64 -21.59 13.22
C PRO A 48 -14.26 -22.28 11.98
N GLU A 49 -15.24 -21.65 11.33
CA GLU A 49 -15.72 -22.12 10.03
C GLU A 49 -15.90 -20.95 9.05
N ILE A 50 -14.86 -20.70 8.25
CA ILE A 50 -14.99 -20.05 6.95
C ILE A 50 -14.16 -20.87 5.96
N VAL A 51 -14.78 -21.88 5.37
CA VAL A 51 -14.25 -22.61 4.21
C VAL A 51 -15.12 -22.23 3.02
N GLY A 52 -14.88 -21.05 2.45
CA GLY A 52 -15.46 -20.66 1.17
C GLY A 52 -14.43 -20.83 0.04
N VAL A 53 -14.95 -20.95 -1.18
CA VAL A 53 -14.14 -21.18 -2.39
C VAL A 53 -14.54 -20.15 -3.43
N LEU A 54 -13.54 -19.57 -4.09
CA LEU A 54 -13.74 -18.74 -5.27
C LEU A 54 -13.98 -19.65 -6.49
N THR A 55 -15.12 -19.47 -7.13
CA THR A 55 -15.55 -20.24 -8.30
C THR A 55 -15.44 -19.41 -9.58
N ALA A 56 -15.86 -19.99 -10.71
CA ALA A 56 -15.89 -19.32 -12.01
C ALA A 56 -16.90 -18.14 -12.08
N GLU A 57 -17.98 -18.17 -11.29
CA GLU A 57 -18.95 -17.08 -11.21
C GLU A 57 -18.37 -15.84 -10.51
N GLY A 58 -17.40 -16.06 -9.61
CA GLY A 58 -16.67 -15.00 -8.95
C GLY A 58 -17.42 -14.30 -7.81
N LEU A 59 -16.74 -13.37 -7.17
CA LEU A 59 -17.26 -12.48 -6.15
C LEU A 59 -17.14 -11.05 -6.68
N GLU A 60 -18.23 -10.29 -6.63
CA GLU A 60 -18.25 -8.88 -7.00
C GLU A 60 -18.82 -8.05 -5.86
N ARG A 61 -18.30 -6.83 -5.70
CA ARG A 61 -18.85 -5.84 -4.78
C ARG A 61 -18.69 -4.44 -5.33
N GLU A 62 -19.62 -3.58 -4.95
CA GLU A 62 -19.50 -2.14 -5.16
C GLU A 62 -18.55 -1.55 -4.13
N SER A 63 -17.79 -0.54 -4.55
CA SER A 63 -16.83 0.18 -3.73
C SER A 63 -16.82 1.66 -4.09
N THR A 64 -16.57 2.50 -3.08
CA THR A 64 -16.33 3.93 -3.25
C THR A 64 -14.84 4.27 -3.28
N ASP A 65 -13.96 3.29 -3.03
CA ASP A 65 -12.50 3.45 -3.08
C ASP A 65 -11.93 2.86 -4.36
N GLY A 66 -11.61 3.72 -5.33
CA GLY A 66 -10.97 3.30 -6.57
C GLY A 66 -9.60 2.66 -6.41
N LEU A 67 -8.93 2.83 -5.27
CA LEU A 67 -7.61 2.23 -4.98
C LEU A 67 -7.70 0.91 -4.22
N GLU A 68 -8.89 0.38 -3.97
CA GLU A 68 -9.05 -0.85 -3.20
C GLU A 68 -8.42 -2.08 -3.90
N LEU A 69 -8.53 -2.21 -5.23
CA LEU A 69 -7.81 -3.24 -5.98
C LEU A 69 -6.28 -3.12 -5.81
N TYR A 70 -5.76 -1.89 -5.78
CA TYR A 70 -4.33 -1.68 -5.53
C TYR A 70 -3.92 -2.13 -4.13
N ARG A 71 -4.71 -1.80 -3.09
CA ARG A 71 -4.43 -2.23 -1.72
C ARG A 71 -4.49 -3.75 -1.58
N TYR A 72 -5.45 -4.38 -2.24
CA TYR A 72 -5.57 -5.82 -2.32
C TYR A 72 -4.30 -6.49 -2.88
N LEU A 73 -3.80 -6.01 -4.03
CA LEU A 73 -2.56 -6.53 -4.61
C LEU A 73 -1.34 -6.28 -3.71
N ARG A 74 -1.36 -5.23 -2.89
CA ARG A 74 -0.33 -4.96 -1.88
C ARG A 74 -0.40 -5.92 -0.69
N GLN A 75 -1.59 -6.36 -0.29
CA GLN A 75 -1.76 -7.40 0.73
C GLN A 75 -1.20 -8.75 0.24
N LEU A 76 -1.43 -9.10 -1.03
CA LEU A 76 -0.87 -10.33 -1.61
C LEU A 76 0.66 -10.29 -1.74
N ASN A 77 1.24 -9.11 -1.94
CA ASN A 77 2.69 -8.91 -2.09
C ASN A 77 3.22 -7.88 -1.08
N PRO A 78 3.27 -8.23 0.22
CA PRO A 78 3.78 -7.33 1.24
C PRO A 78 5.27 -7.08 0.99
N LYS A 79 5.68 -5.81 1.03
CA LYS A 79 7.08 -5.43 0.82
C LYS A 79 7.95 -5.99 1.95
N LYS A 80 8.70 -7.06 1.67
CA LYS A 80 9.67 -7.64 2.61
C LYS A 80 11.09 -7.05 2.46
N SER A 81 11.37 -6.32 1.37
CA SER A 81 12.68 -5.75 1.05
C SER A 81 12.55 -4.54 0.11
N ASP A 82 13.52 -3.62 0.13
CA ASP A 82 13.60 -2.45 -0.76
C ASP A 82 13.95 -2.77 -2.22
N ALA A 83 14.24 -4.03 -2.54
CA ALA A 83 14.50 -4.46 -3.91
C ALA A 83 13.21 -4.48 -4.75
N PHE A 84 13.22 -3.78 -5.89
CA PHE A 84 12.10 -3.77 -6.84
C PHE A 84 11.99 -5.12 -7.58
N GLY A 85 11.16 -6.02 -7.05
CA GLY A 85 10.77 -7.26 -7.73
C GLY A 85 9.81 -7.02 -8.91
N TYR A 86 9.59 -8.05 -9.73
CA TYR A 86 8.65 -7.99 -10.86
C TYR A 86 7.25 -7.51 -10.44
N ASN A 87 6.69 -8.10 -9.39
CA ASN A 87 5.37 -7.75 -8.86
C ASN A 87 5.29 -6.27 -8.46
N GLU A 88 6.36 -5.69 -7.91
CA GLU A 88 6.39 -4.28 -7.51
C GLU A 88 6.21 -3.33 -8.70
N VAL A 89 6.89 -3.62 -9.81
CA VAL A 89 6.78 -2.84 -11.05
C VAL A 89 5.37 -2.97 -11.62
N VAL A 90 4.80 -4.17 -11.62
CA VAL A 90 3.44 -4.43 -12.12
C VAL A 90 2.39 -3.74 -11.26
N ILE A 91 2.46 -3.87 -9.93
CA ILE A 91 1.53 -3.20 -9.00
C ILE A 91 1.59 -1.67 -9.14
N ARG A 92 2.79 -1.10 -9.34
CA ARG A 92 2.93 0.35 -9.60
C ARG A 92 2.30 0.76 -10.93
N ASN A 93 2.46 -0.05 -11.98
CA ASN A 93 1.81 0.21 -13.27
C ASN A 93 0.27 0.13 -13.15
N ILE A 94 -0.23 -0.87 -12.45
CA ILE A 94 -1.66 -1.03 -12.13
C ILE A 94 -2.18 0.22 -11.42
N HIS A 95 -1.49 0.70 -10.38
CA HIS A 95 -1.86 1.92 -9.67
C HIS A 95 -2.00 3.14 -10.60
N SER A 96 -1.05 3.34 -11.51
CA SER A 96 -1.12 4.43 -12.50
C SER A 96 -2.30 4.26 -13.45
N ARG A 97 -2.62 3.03 -13.88
CA ARG A 97 -3.74 2.76 -14.78
C ARG A 97 -5.10 2.90 -14.13
N ILE A 98 -5.24 2.48 -12.87
CA ILE A 98 -6.46 2.69 -12.07
C ILE A 98 -6.82 4.18 -12.04
N ARG A 99 -5.82 5.06 -11.82
CA ARG A 99 -6.04 6.51 -11.81
C ARG A 99 -6.44 7.08 -13.17
N ALA A 100 -5.97 6.46 -14.25
CA ALA A 100 -6.24 6.88 -15.62
C ALA A 100 -7.52 6.22 -16.21
N LEU A 101 -8.17 5.32 -15.48
CA LEU A 101 -9.33 4.58 -15.94
C LEU A 101 -10.52 5.53 -16.21
N ARG A 102 -11.13 5.41 -17.39
CA ARG A 102 -12.35 6.15 -17.74
C ARG A 102 -13.57 5.45 -17.17
N VAL A 103 -14.70 6.16 -17.15
CA VAL A 103 -15.99 5.56 -16.80
C VAL A 103 -16.30 4.47 -17.84
N ASP A 104 -16.85 3.36 -17.38
CA ASP A 104 -17.14 2.14 -18.14
C ASP A 104 -15.92 1.42 -18.70
N GLU A 105 -14.73 1.68 -18.16
CA GLU A 105 -13.54 0.86 -18.40
C GLU A 105 -13.29 -0.10 -17.23
N GLU A 106 -12.84 -1.30 -17.58
CA GLU A 106 -12.44 -2.39 -16.70
C GLU A 106 -10.93 -2.61 -16.78
N LEU A 107 -10.25 -2.66 -15.63
CA LEU A 107 -8.87 -3.13 -15.52
C LEU A 107 -8.87 -4.58 -15.04
N ARG A 108 -8.22 -5.49 -15.78
CA ARG A 108 -8.09 -6.90 -15.39
C ARG A 108 -6.65 -7.27 -15.02
N VAL A 109 -6.51 -8.03 -13.94
CA VAL A 109 -5.24 -8.52 -13.40
C VAL A 109 -5.35 -10.04 -13.20
N GLN A 110 -4.37 -10.79 -13.70
CA GLN A 110 -4.21 -12.21 -13.43
C GLN A 110 -3.28 -12.40 -12.25
N ILE A 111 -3.66 -13.28 -11.33
CA ILE A 111 -2.89 -13.63 -10.14
C ILE A 111 -2.71 -15.15 -10.13
N THR A 112 -1.47 -15.59 -10.05
CA THR A 112 -1.10 -16.99 -9.93
C THR A 112 -0.47 -17.20 -8.56
N TYR A 113 -1.11 -18.02 -7.73
CA TYR A 113 -0.51 -18.54 -6.50
C TYR A 113 0.30 -19.79 -6.82
N SER A 114 1.50 -19.89 -6.27
CA SER A 114 2.33 -21.09 -6.37
C SER A 114 2.92 -21.48 -5.01
N GLU A 115 2.68 -22.70 -4.56
CA GLU A 115 3.25 -23.29 -3.34
C GLU A 115 4.07 -24.53 -3.67
N ARG A 116 5.31 -24.59 -3.15
CA ARG A 116 6.16 -25.79 -3.26
C ARG A 116 6.05 -26.64 -1.99
N LYS A 117 5.69 -27.92 -2.14
CA LYS A 117 5.76 -28.94 -1.07
C LYS A 117 7.22 -29.36 -0.82
N GLU A 118 7.99 -28.49 -0.18
CA GLU A 118 9.34 -28.75 0.36
C GLU A 118 9.33 -28.46 1.88
N PRO A 119 10.35 -28.88 2.67
CA PRO A 119 10.32 -28.78 4.14
C PRO A 119 10.12 -27.35 4.69
N TYR A 120 10.29 -26.33 3.84
CA TYR A 120 9.87 -24.97 4.10
C TYR A 120 8.73 -24.62 3.12
N ARG A 121 7.51 -24.40 3.65
CA ARG A 121 6.37 -23.90 2.85
C ARG A 121 6.69 -22.50 2.36
N SER A 122 7.28 -22.42 1.17
CA SER A 122 7.42 -21.17 0.43
C SER A 122 6.29 -21.11 -0.58
N PHE A 123 5.46 -20.08 -0.43
CA PHE A 123 4.46 -19.71 -1.42
C PHE A 123 4.79 -18.33 -2.00
N THR A 124 4.38 -18.11 -3.23
CA THR A 124 4.57 -16.83 -3.93
C THR A 124 3.37 -16.53 -4.80
N TYR A 125 2.96 -15.26 -4.80
CA TYR A 125 2.00 -14.75 -5.79
C TYR A 125 2.78 -14.17 -6.98
N HIS A 126 2.32 -14.47 -8.20
CA HIS A 126 2.76 -13.81 -9.41
C HIS A 126 1.62 -12.96 -9.96
N ILE A 127 1.87 -11.65 -10.12
CA ILE A 127 0.83 -10.69 -10.50
C ILE A 127 1.13 -10.19 -11.90
N LYS A 128 0.17 -10.36 -12.81
CA LYS A 128 0.28 -9.95 -14.21
C LYS A 128 -0.89 -9.06 -14.59
N LEU A 129 -0.59 -7.86 -15.08
CA LEU A 129 -1.60 -6.99 -15.68
C LEU A 129 -2.02 -7.54 -17.04
N ILE A 130 -3.31 -7.82 -17.24
CA ILE A 130 -3.86 -8.29 -18.52
C ILE A 130 -4.07 -7.08 -19.44
N GLY A 131 -4.78 -6.05 -18.96
CA GLY A 131 -5.11 -4.88 -19.76
C GLY A 131 -6.29 -4.09 -19.24
N THR A 132 -6.63 -3.04 -19.99
CA THR A 132 -7.85 -2.23 -19.82
C THR A 132 -8.80 -2.55 -20.95
N PHE A 133 -10.07 -2.77 -20.63
CA PHE A 133 -11.12 -3.16 -21.57
C PHE A 133 -12.30 -2.20 -21.42
N ALA A 134 -12.90 -1.78 -22.53
CA ALA A 134 -14.18 -1.08 -22.47
C ALA A 134 -15.26 -2.11 -22.12
N ASN A 135 -16.13 -1.77 -21.17
CA ASN A 135 -17.20 -2.67 -20.76
C ASN A 135 -18.26 -2.70 -21.86
N ALA A 136 -18.47 -3.86 -22.50
CA ALA A 136 -19.36 -3.99 -23.66
C ALA A 136 -20.85 -4.06 -23.26
N ASP A 137 -21.14 -4.28 -21.98
CA ASP A 137 -22.49 -4.47 -21.44
C ASP A 137 -23.11 -3.19 -20.85
N ALA A 138 -22.39 -2.06 -20.89
CA ALA A 138 -22.98 -0.77 -20.58
C ALA A 138 -23.78 -0.29 -21.80
N GLU A 139 -25.11 -0.45 -21.75
CA GLU A 139 -25.98 0.33 -22.64
C GLU A 139 -25.54 1.81 -22.56
N PRO A 140 -25.40 2.51 -23.70
CA PRO A 140 -24.97 3.90 -23.68
C PRO A 140 -25.99 4.71 -22.89
N SER A 141 -25.65 5.03 -21.64
CA SER A 141 -26.47 5.85 -20.76
C SER A 141 -26.71 7.17 -21.46
N THR A 142 -27.92 7.31 -21.98
CA THR A 142 -28.37 8.42 -22.78
C THR A 142 -28.69 9.57 -21.84
N HIS A 143 -27.67 10.24 -21.33
CA HIS A 143 -27.83 11.62 -20.89
C HIS A 143 -27.35 12.55 -22.00
N ALA A 144 -28.30 12.83 -22.88
CA ALA A 144 -28.30 14.02 -23.70
C ALA A 144 -28.25 15.26 -22.77
N ALA A 145 -27.13 15.98 -22.83
CA ALA A 145 -27.12 17.42 -22.82
C ALA A 145 -25.94 17.84 -23.70
N ALA A 146 -26.24 17.97 -24.99
CA ALA A 146 -25.38 18.66 -25.93
C ALA A 146 -25.35 20.14 -25.55
N GLU A 147 -24.29 20.60 -24.88
CA GLU A 147 -23.92 22.01 -24.91
C GLU A 147 -23.11 22.23 -26.20
N THR A 148 -23.85 22.40 -27.29
CA THR A 148 -23.34 22.97 -28.53
C THR A 148 -23.30 24.48 -28.32
N ASP A 149 -22.14 25.00 -27.93
CA ASP A 149 -21.87 26.44 -27.98
C ASP A 149 -21.46 26.80 -29.41
N THR A 150 -22.46 27.09 -30.24
CA THR A 150 -22.27 27.79 -31.51
C THR A 150 -22.70 29.24 -31.35
N PRO A 151 -21.87 30.21 -31.74
CA PRO A 151 -22.19 31.63 -31.60
C PRO A 151 -23.32 32.07 -32.55
N ASP A 152 -24.19 32.90 -31.99
CA ASP A 152 -25.31 33.61 -32.59
C ASP A 152 -24.92 34.38 -33.87
N ILE A 153 -25.66 34.17 -34.96
CA ILE A 153 -25.80 35.13 -36.07
C ILE A 153 -27.30 35.25 -36.38
N PRO A 154 -27.92 36.43 -36.25
CA PRO A 154 -29.31 36.61 -36.65
C PRO A 154 -29.42 36.83 -38.17
N THR A 155 -30.48 36.26 -38.73
CA THR A 155 -30.85 36.27 -40.15
C THR A 155 -31.84 37.39 -40.49
N GLN A 156 -31.96 37.69 -41.81
CA GLN A 156 -33.00 38.44 -42.55
C GLN A 156 -32.73 39.95 -42.78
N ASN A 157 -32.94 40.57 -43.96
CA ASN A 157 -33.75 40.17 -45.13
C ASN A 157 -33.47 41.06 -46.39
N THR A 158 -33.86 40.54 -47.58
CA THR A 158 -34.33 41.21 -48.84
C THR A 158 -33.35 42.07 -49.68
N GLN A 159 -33.28 42.08 -51.03
CA GLN A 159 -34.08 41.53 -52.17
C GLN A 159 -33.22 41.58 -53.49
N PRO A 160 -33.71 41.04 -54.65
CA PRO A 160 -32.92 40.57 -55.81
C PRO A 160 -33.05 41.40 -57.11
N GLN A 161 -32.19 41.17 -58.12
CA GLN A 161 -32.47 41.29 -59.58
C GLN A 161 -31.29 40.75 -60.44
N GLU A 162 -31.51 39.73 -61.29
CA GLU A 162 -31.53 39.77 -62.79
C GLU A 162 -30.13 39.92 -63.45
N GLN A 163 -29.70 39.23 -64.51
CA GLN A 163 -30.18 38.18 -65.41
C GLN A 163 -29.02 37.88 -66.40
N ILE A 164 -29.04 36.71 -67.08
CA ILE A 164 -28.38 36.37 -68.37
C ILE A 164 -26.96 35.73 -68.33
N SER A 165 -26.92 34.42 -68.65
CA SER A 165 -25.78 33.66 -69.22
C SER A 165 -25.74 33.80 -70.76
N PRO A 166 -24.76 33.29 -71.52
CA PRO A 166 -23.56 32.51 -71.16
C PRO A 166 -22.26 33.02 -71.85
N ASP A 167 -21.08 32.56 -71.44
CA ASP A 167 -20.21 31.67 -72.26
C ASP A 167 -18.79 31.49 -71.69
N ASN A 168 -18.23 30.34 -72.02
CA ASN A 168 -16.81 29.95 -71.94
C ASN A 168 -16.17 29.62 -70.58
N ARG A 169 -16.23 28.29 -70.32
CA ARG A 169 -15.22 27.47 -69.64
C ARG A 169 -13.80 28.06 -69.68
N SER A 170 -13.24 28.32 -68.51
CA SER A 170 -11.92 27.84 -68.06
C SER A 170 -11.70 28.28 -66.60
N GLU A 171 -12.53 27.82 -65.67
CA GLU A 171 -12.23 28.02 -64.25
C GLU A 171 -11.12 27.04 -63.84
N GLN A 172 -9.94 27.63 -63.75
CA GLN A 172 -8.78 27.14 -63.05
C GLN A 172 -9.17 26.54 -61.70
N GLN A 173 -8.68 25.33 -61.45
CA GLN A 173 -8.58 24.75 -60.12
C GLN A 173 -7.70 25.65 -59.24
N THR A 174 -8.28 26.67 -58.63
CA THR A 174 -7.62 27.46 -57.58
C THR A 174 -7.79 26.69 -56.27
N TYR A 175 -6.75 25.94 -55.96
CA TYR A 175 -6.58 24.90 -54.96
C TYR A 175 -7.15 25.19 -53.55
N LYS A 176 -7.74 24.14 -52.96
CA LYS A 176 -8.09 23.94 -51.53
C LYS A 176 -6.88 23.99 -50.56
N THR A 177 -5.71 24.46 -51.00
CA THR A 177 -4.43 24.39 -50.28
C THR A 177 -4.32 25.36 -49.12
N THR A 178 -5.04 26.49 -49.14
CA THR A 178 -5.03 27.49 -48.05
C THR A 178 -5.68 26.95 -46.76
N ASN A 179 -6.79 26.22 -46.87
CA ASN A 179 -7.49 25.63 -45.71
C ASN A 179 -6.65 24.56 -44.99
N THR A 180 -5.89 23.75 -45.73
CA THR A 180 -4.99 22.76 -45.15
C THR A 180 -3.75 23.39 -44.52
N LEU A 181 -3.23 24.47 -45.08
CA LEU A 181 -2.09 25.19 -44.51
C LEU A 181 -2.46 25.90 -43.20
N GLU A 182 -3.62 26.55 -43.14
CA GLU A 182 -4.15 27.15 -41.90
C GLU A 182 -4.40 26.11 -40.81
N LYS A 183 -4.92 24.93 -41.17
CA LYS A 183 -5.08 23.80 -40.23
C LYS A 183 -3.73 23.27 -39.73
N LEU A 184 -2.72 23.20 -40.59
CA LEU A 184 -1.37 22.81 -40.16
C LEU A 184 -0.74 23.84 -39.22
N ILE A 185 -0.92 25.13 -39.52
CA ILE A 185 -0.40 26.24 -38.69
C ILE A 185 -1.07 26.24 -37.31
N THR A 186 -2.39 26.13 -37.26
CA THR A 186 -3.14 26.05 -35.98
C THR A 186 -2.78 24.80 -35.19
N PHE A 187 -2.64 23.65 -35.86
CA PHE A 187 -2.17 22.42 -35.23
C PHE A 187 -0.76 22.58 -34.64
N THR A 188 0.19 23.16 -35.39
CA THR A 188 1.55 23.39 -34.88
C THR A 188 1.61 24.41 -33.74
N GLN A 189 0.76 25.44 -33.76
CA GLN A 189 0.64 26.40 -32.66
C GLN A 189 0.08 25.73 -31.39
N ASN A 190 -0.94 24.89 -31.51
CA ASN A 190 -1.48 24.11 -30.40
C ASN A 190 -0.42 23.17 -29.82
N LEU A 191 0.31 22.47 -30.69
CA LEU A 191 1.40 21.58 -30.27
C LEU A 191 2.50 22.34 -29.53
N GLN A 192 2.88 23.54 -30.00
CA GLN A 192 3.84 24.39 -29.29
C GLN A 192 3.32 24.87 -27.93
N GLN A 193 2.02 25.13 -27.80
CA GLN A 193 1.40 25.53 -26.54
C GLN A 193 1.36 24.37 -25.55
N GLU A 194 0.98 23.17 -26.00
CA GLU A 194 1.03 21.94 -25.20
C GLU A 194 2.46 21.63 -24.75
N LEU A 195 3.46 21.81 -25.62
CA LEU A 195 4.88 21.61 -25.27
C LEU A 195 5.36 22.62 -24.21
N LYS A 196 4.92 23.88 -24.30
CA LYS A 196 5.20 24.88 -23.27
C LYS A 196 4.52 24.54 -21.96
N GLN A 197 3.28 24.04 -22.00
CA GLN A 197 2.54 23.68 -20.80
C GLN A 197 3.18 22.47 -20.11
N THR A 198 3.44 21.40 -20.85
CA THR A 198 4.15 20.22 -20.32
C THR A 198 5.52 20.55 -19.75
N LYS A 199 6.26 21.50 -20.34
CA LYS A 199 7.53 21.97 -19.75
C LYS A 199 7.33 22.64 -18.38
N ARG A 200 6.26 23.42 -18.20
CA ARG A 200 5.94 24.04 -16.90
C ARG A 200 5.50 23.01 -15.89
N ASP A 201 4.65 22.07 -16.30
CA ASP A 201 4.17 20.99 -15.43
C ASP A 201 5.33 20.10 -14.98
N LEU A 202 6.29 19.83 -15.88
CA LEU A 202 7.51 19.11 -15.55
C LEU A 202 8.37 19.88 -14.52
N ALA A 203 8.53 21.19 -14.68
CA ALA A 203 9.28 22.00 -13.72
C ALA A 203 8.63 21.96 -12.32
N ALA A 204 7.30 22.11 -12.24
CA ALA A 204 6.57 22.01 -10.97
C ALA A 204 6.67 20.61 -10.35
N ALA A 205 6.69 19.55 -11.17
CA ALA A 205 6.90 18.19 -10.68
C ALA A 205 8.32 17.99 -10.14
N VAL A 206 9.33 18.57 -10.76
CA VAL A 206 10.73 18.52 -10.28
C VAL A 206 10.85 19.23 -8.93
N ASP A 207 10.31 20.44 -8.79
CA ASP A 207 10.33 21.18 -7.52
C ASP A 207 9.65 20.37 -6.40
N ARG A 208 8.55 19.69 -6.73
CA ARG A 208 7.83 18.84 -5.77
C ARG A 208 8.61 17.58 -5.40
N ILE A 209 9.36 17.00 -6.34
CA ILE A 209 10.24 15.87 -6.04
C ILE A 209 11.38 16.31 -5.12
N GLU A 210 12.00 17.46 -5.38
CA GLU A 210 13.07 17.99 -4.53
C GLU A 210 12.58 18.27 -3.11
N GLN A 211 11.36 18.81 -2.95
CA GLN A 211 10.73 18.97 -1.65
C GLN A 211 10.55 17.63 -0.93
N LEU A 212 10.01 16.62 -1.62
CA LEU A 212 9.80 15.28 -1.06
C LEU A 212 11.13 14.59 -0.71
N GLU A 213 12.20 14.82 -1.47
CA GLU A 213 13.53 14.28 -1.15
C GLU A 213 14.11 14.92 0.11
N ASN A 214 13.91 16.23 0.31
CA ASN A 214 14.30 16.91 1.54
C ASN A 214 13.50 16.42 2.75
N GLU A 215 12.19 16.26 2.61
CA GLU A 215 11.34 15.67 3.66
C GLU A 215 11.79 14.25 3.99
N ARG A 216 12.08 13.42 2.98
CA ARG A 216 12.58 12.06 3.18
C ARG A 216 13.91 12.05 3.94
N ARG A 217 14.82 12.98 3.66
CA ARG A 217 16.10 13.11 4.38
C ARG A 217 15.86 13.48 5.85
N SER A 218 14.96 14.42 6.12
CA SER A 218 14.59 14.79 7.49
C SER A 218 13.98 13.62 8.27
N PHE A 219 13.12 12.81 7.64
CA PHE A 219 12.59 11.60 8.29
C PHE A 219 13.68 10.58 8.64
N HIS A 220 14.71 10.47 7.81
CA HIS A 220 15.82 9.56 8.09
C HIS A 220 16.66 10.04 9.28
N GLU A 221 16.95 11.33 9.37
CA GLU A 221 17.63 11.92 10.54
C GLU A 221 16.81 11.71 11.83
N MET A 222 15.48 11.81 11.75
CA MET A 222 14.59 11.53 12.89
C MET A 222 14.62 10.04 13.28
N GLN A 223 14.68 9.14 12.31
CA GLN A 223 14.80 7.71 12.55
C GLN A 223 16.12 7.37 13.26
N ASP A 224 17.24 7.97 12.85
CA ASP A 224 18.54 7.78 13.50
C ASP A 224 18.49 8.26 14.95
N LEU A 225 17.83 9.40 15.22
CA LEU A 225 17.65 9.92 16.58
C LEU A 225 16.79 8.99 17.45
N ILE A 226 15.72 8.41 16.89
CA ILE A 226 14.89 7.43 17.60
C ILE A 226 15.71 6.18 17.93
N GLN A 227 16.54 5.71 16.99
CA GLN A 227 17.40 4.55 17.23
C GLN A 227 18.39 4.83 18.37
N GLU A 228 19.02 6.00 18.40
CA GLU A 228 19.92 6.40 19.50
C GLU A 228 19.18 6.41 20.85
N VAL A 229 17.95 6.92 20.90
CA VAL A 229 17.14 6.94 22.12
C VAL A 229 16.80 5.51 22.58
N LEU A 230 16.46 4.61 21.67
CA LEU A 230 16.17 3.20 22.00
C LEU A 230 17.40 2.46 22.52
N ASP A 231 18.57 2.70 21.94
CA ASP A 231 19.83 2.11 22.39
C ASP A 231 20.18 2.61 23.81
N ARG A 232 20.01 3.91 24.07
CA ARG A 232 20.18 4.49 25.42
C ARG A 232 19.18 3.92 26.41
N LEU A 233 17.92 3.74 26.03
CA LEU A 233 16.89 3.16 26.89
C LEU A 233 17.24 1.73 27.29
N THR A 234 17.68 0.92 26.32
CA THR A 234 18.15 -0.45 26.55
C THR A 234 19.32 -0.47 27.53
N GLN A 235 20.27 0.47 27.39
CA GLN A 235 21.38 0.60 28.32
C GLN A 235 20.89 0.93 29.74
N VAL A 236 19.92 1.84 29.90
CA VAL A 236 19.33 2.17 31.21
C VAL A 236 18.63 0.96 31.83
N GLU A 237 17.90 0.17 31.06
CA GLU A 237 17.27 -1.07 31.53
C GLU A 237 18.30 -2.09 32.03
N THR A 238 19.43 -2.23 31.34
CA THR A 238 20.53 -3.08 31.84
C THR A 238 21.16 -2.54 33.12
N MET A 239 21.20 -1.21 33.31
CA MET A 239 21.66 -0.62 34.57
C MET A 239 20.65 -0.86 35.69
N ASP A 240 19.35 -0.82 35.42
CA ASP A 240 18.30 -1.08 36.40
C ASP A 240 18.35 -2.53 36.92
N SER A 241 18.48 -3.52 36.02
CA SER A 241 18.66 -4.93 36.41
C SER A 241 19.93 -5.14 37.26
N ARG A 242 21.01 -4.41 36.95
CA ARG A 242 22.23 -4.44 37.77
C ARG A 242 22.02 -3.82 39.14
N ILE A 243 21.24 -2.75 39.25
CA ILE A 243 20.89 -2.13 40.54
C ILE A 243 20.09 -3.12 41.39
N GLN A 244 19.08 -3.78 40.83
CA GLN A 244 18.29 -4.79 41.54
C GLN A 244 19.14 -5.95 42.07
N TYR A 245 20.12 -6.41 41.28
CA TYR A 245 21.07 -7.42 41.74
C TYR A 245 21.90 -6.92 42.93
N LEU A 246 22.42 -5.69 42.86
CA LEU A 246 23.19 -5.08 43.95
C LEU A 246 22.34 -4.85 45.22
N GLU A 247 21.05 -4.51 45.07
CA GLU A 247 20.11 -4.42 46.19
C GLU A 247 19.89 -5.77 46.85
N THR A 248 19.75 -6.84 46.06
CA THR A 248 19.63 -8.21 46.56
C THR A 248 20.87 -8.64 47.34
N ASP A 249 22.07 -8.37 46.81
CA ASP A 249 23.34 -8.64 47.50
C ASP A 249 23.45 -7.85 48.81
N ARG A 250 22.97 -6.60 48.83
CA ARG A 250 22.95 -5.76 50.03
C ARG A 250 22.09 -6.39 51.13
N ASP A 251 20.91 -6.89 50.77
CA ASP A 251 19.99 -7.52 51.72
C ASP A 251 20.58 -8.83 52.28
N GLN A 252 21.23 -9.64 51.43
CA GLN A 252 21.94 -10.85 51.89
C GLN A 252 23.07 -10.53 52.88
N LEU A 253 23.84 -9.46 52.64
CA LEU A 253 24.88 -9.00 53.57
C LEU A 253 24.29 -8.56 54.91
N GLN A 254 23.13 -7.90 54.88
CA GLN A 254 22.43 -7.48 56.09
C GLN A 254 21.94 -8.68 56.92
N ASP A 255 21.40 -9.71 56.27
CA ASP A 255 21.01 -10.96 56.92
C ASP A 255 22.22 -11.69 57.52
N PHE A 256 23.34 -11.76 56.78
CA PHE A 256 24.58 -12.34 57.28
C PHE A 256 25.10 -11.59 58.51
N GLN A 257 25.05 -10.26 58.50
CA GLN A 257 25.44 -9.44 59.65
C GLN A 257 24.59 -9.77 60.88
N GLN A 258 23.27 -9.89 60.73
CA GLN A 258 22.38 -10.27 61.83
C GLN A 258 22.68 -11.69 62.35
N LEU A 259 22.94 -12.64 61.45
CA LEU A 259 23.31 -14.00 61.82
C LEU A 259 24.62 -14.01 62.63
N LEU A 260 25.62 -13.27 62.18
CA LEU A 260 26.92 -13.18 62.84
C LEU A 260 26.80 -12.54 64.23
N GLN A 261 25.94 -11.52 64.37
CA GLN A 261 25.64 -10.94 65.67
C GLN A 261 24.96 -11.94 66.62
N LYS A 262 23.95 -12.69 66.13
CA LYS A 262 23.30 -13.76 66.92
C LYS A 262 24.30 -14.84 67.32
N PHE A 263 25.18 -15.25 66.41
CA PHE A 263 26.22 -16.23 66.67
C PHE A 263 27.20 -15.76 67.77
N LEU A 264 27.69 -14.52 67.69
CA LEU A 264 28.57 -13.95 68.72
C LEU A 264 27.89 -13.86 70.10
N VAL A 265 26.61 -13.48 70.13
CA VAL A 265 25.81 -13.47 71.37
C VAL A 265 25.64 -14.90 71.92
N ALA A 266 25.37 -15.89 71.08
CA ALA A 266 25.26 -17.29 71.50
C ALA A 266 26.61 -17.82 72.02
N LEU A 267 27.71 -17.55 71.32
CA LEU A 267 29.06 -17.94 71.71
C LEU A 267 29.43 -17.33 73.07
N SER A 268 29.23 -16.02 73.26
CA SER A 268 29.54 -15.35 74.52
C SER A 268 28.72 -15.90 75.70
N ARG A 269 27.44 -16.23 75.48
CA ARG A 269 26.61 -16.92 76.48
C ARG A 269 27.17 -18.31 76.81
N GLN A 270 27.55 -19.08 75.79
CA GLN A 270 28.10 -20.42 75.97
C GLN A 270 29.44 -20.39 76.72
N THR A 271 30.35 -19.47 76.35
CA THR A 271 31.62 -19.27 77.06
C THR A 271 31.38 -18.90 78.52
N LYS A 272 30.39 -18.04 78.80
CA LYS A 272 30.03 -17.68 80.18
C LYS A 272 29.53 -18.88 80.98
N ILE A 273 28.69 -19.74 80.39
CA ILE A 273 28.21 -20.98 81.03
C ILE A 273 29.40 -21.88 81.36
N VAL A 274 30.29 -22.14 80.39
CA VAL A 274 31.46 -23.01 80.59
C VAL A 274 32.40 -22.47 81.67
N LEU A 275 32.66 -21.16 81.69
CA LEU A 275 33.49 -20.54 82.73
C LEU A 275 32.84 -20.65 84.12
N GLN A 276 31.53 -20.45 84.20
CA GLN A 276 30.79 -20.52 85.47
C GLN A 276 30.70 -21.98 85.99
N GLU A 277 30.52 -22.96 85.10
CA GLU A 277 30.59 -24.39 85.45
C GLU A 277 31.99 -24.79 85.96
N HIS A 278 33.05 -24.14 85.48
CA HIS A 278 34.42 -24.39 85.95
C HIS A 278 34.71 -23.77 87.33
N ASP A 279 34.17 -22.57 87.60
CA ASP A 279 34.24 -21.93 88.92
C ASP A 279 33.42 -22.68 89.99
N ASP A 280 32.26 -23.24 89.62
CA ASP A 280 31.43 -24.04 90.53
C ASP A 280 32.07 -25.40 90.86
N GLN A 281 32.81 -26.02 89.91
CA GLN A 281 33.57 -27.25 90.16
C GLN A 281 34.81 -27.04 91.03
N THR A 282 35.50 -25.90 90.87
CA THR A 282 36.68 -25.55 91.67
C THR A 282 36.35 -25.08 93.09
N SER A 283 35.12 -24.63 93.35
CA SER A 283 34.66 -24.23 94.69
C SER A 283 34.19 -25.40 95.58
N THR A 284 34.09 -26.62 95.03
CA THR A 284 33.65 -27.84 95.76
C THR A 284 34.77 -28.81 96.15
N GLN A 285 36.04 -28.40 96.11
CA GLN A 285 37.19 -29.16 96.63
C GLN A 285 37.80 -28.53 97.87
#